data_AF-A0A7D4Y624-F1
#
_entry.id   AF-A0A7D4Y624-F1
#
_cell.length_a   1.000
_cell.length_b   1.000
_cell.length_c   1.000
_cell.angle_alpha   90.00
_cell.angle_beta   90.00
_cell.angle_gamma   90.00
#
_symmetry.space_group_name_H-M   'P 1'
#
loop_
_entity.id
_entity.type
_entity.pdbx_description
1 polymer ?
#
loop_
_entity_poly.entity_id
_entity_poly.type
_entity_poly.pdbx_seq_one_letter_code
_entity_poly.pdbx_strand_id
1 'polypeptide(L)'
;MTGLVRKLRDRLLSSNWEDWNHPRRAKLLTPVFVLGGGVASIAVQTVLAHHGFGLPFDSLLTVAFCVGALILGYAVLALVD
;
A
#
# COMPACT_ATOMS: atom_id res chain seq x y z
N MET A 1 4.58 -9.71 25.16
CA MET A 1 4.08 -9.85 23.77
C MET A 1 2.58 -9.55 23.63
N THR A 2 1.72 -9.98 24.56
CA THR A 2 0.25 -9.72 24.54
C THR A 2 -0.15 -8.24 24.55
N GLY A 3 0.59 -7.39 25.26
CA GLY A 3 0.29 -5.95 25.34
C GLY A 3 0.44 -5.20 24.02
N LEU A 4 1.39 -5.60 23.17
CA LEU A 4 1.68 -4.93 21.89
C LEU A 4 0.60 -5.27 20.85
N VAL A 5 0.19 -6.54 20.80
CA VAL A 5 -0.93 -7.01 19.98
C VAL A 5 -2.24 -6.37 20.41
N ARG A 6 -2.48 -6.25 21.73
CA ARG A 6 -3.68 -5.56 22.25
C ARG A 6 -3.68 -4.07 21.91
N LYS A 7 -2.53 -3.39 22.01
CA LYS A 7 -2.38 -1.98 21.63
C LYS A 7 -2.55 -1.75 20.13
N LEU A 8 -2.04 -2.67 19.30
CA LEU A 8 -2.26 -2.67 17.86
C LEU A 8 -3.74 -2.88 17.56
N ARG A 9 -4.39 -3.86 18.17
CA ARG A 9 -5.84 -4.11 18.03
C ARG A 9 -6.67 -2.89 18.43
N ASP A 10 -6.43 -2.30 19.59
CA ASP A 10 -7.22 -1.14 20.04
C ASP A 10 -6.98 0.12 19.21
N ARG A 11 -5.87 0.23 18.47
CA ARG A 11 -5.59 1.38 17.59
C ARG A 11 -5.95 1.16 16.12
N LEU A 12 -5.75 -0.06 15.61
CA LEU A 12 -6.02 -0.44 14.22
C LEU A 12 -7.44 -0.97 14.02
N LEU A 13 -7.98 -1.69 15.01
CA LEU A 13 -9.27 -2.39 14.93
C LEU A 13 -10.36 -1.75 15.79
N SER A 14 -10.07 -0.66 16.53
CA SER A 14 -11.15 0.20 17.02
C SER A 14 -11.79 0.85 15.80
N SER A 15 -12.97 0.34 15.44
CA SER A 15 -13.74 0.76 14.27
C SER A 15 -14.38 2.13 14.48
N ASN A 16 -13.64 3.10 15.00
CA ASN A 16 -14.03 4.50 14.94
C ASN A 16 -13.78 4.95 13.51
N TRP A 17 -14.82 4.84 12.69
CA TRP A 17 -14.83 5.26 11.29
C TRP A 17 -14.60 6.77 11.16
N GLU A 18 -15.00 7.55 12.16
CA GLU A 18 -14.75 9.01 12.26
C GLU A 18 -13.26 9.39 12.39
N ASP A 19 -12.35 8.44 12.67
CA ASP A 19 -10.90 8.67 12.80
C ASP A 19 -10.09 7.94 11.71
N TRP A 20 -10.73 7.56 10.60
CA TRP A 20 -10.07 6.79 9.54
C TRP A 20 -8.96 7.58 8.84
N ASN A 21 -9.13 8.89 8.66
CA ASN A 21 -8.12 9.80 8.11
C ASN A 21 -7.05 10.26 9.14
N HIS A 22 -7.05 9.71 10.37
CA HIS A 22 -6.09 10.14 11.37
C HIS A 22 -4.65 9.88 10.89
N PRO A 23 -3.72 10.86 10.98
CA PRO A 23 -2.35 10.76 10.45
C PRO A 23 -1.51 9.59 11.00
N ARG A 24 -1.96 8.93 12.07
CA ARG A 24 -1.32 7.72 12.61
C ARG A 24 -1.69 6.46 11.82
N ARG A 25 -2.93 6.36 11.32
CA ARG A 25 -3.39 5.25 10.48
C ARG A 25 -2.84 5.36 9.07
N ALA A 26 -2.80 6.57 8.50
CA ALA A 26 -2.13 6.83 7.22
C ALA A 26 -0.67 6.34 7.23
N LYS A 27 0.10 6.64 8.29
CA LYS A 27 1.49 6.16 8.46
C LYS A 27 1.61 4.64 8.59
N LEU A 28 0.62 3.98 9.21
CA LEU A 28 0.59 2.52 9.35
C LEU A 28 0.22 1.83 8.03
N LEU A 29 -0.56 2.49 7.17
CA LEU A 29 -0.98 1.97 5.87
C LEU A 29 0.04 2.25 4.76
N THR A 30 0.92 3.25 4.91
CA THR A 30 2.03 3.52 3.99
C THR A 30 2.80 2.26 3.58
N PRO A 31 3.32 1.41 4.51
CA PRO A 31 4.02 0.19 4.11
C PRO A 31 3.10 -0.80 3.38
N VAL A 32 1.81 -0.86 3.71
CA VAL A 32 0.83 -1.72 3.04
C VAL A 32 0.65 -1.28 1.59
N PHE A 33 0.53 0.02 1.32
CA PHE A 33 0.42 0.56 -0.02
C PHE A 33 1.69 0.32 -0.86
N VAL A 34 2.87 0.51 -0.26
CA VAL A 34 4.15 0.22 -0.93
C VAL A 34 4.26 -1.26 -1.29
N LEU A 35 3.93 -2.16 -0.36
CA LEU A 35 3.93 -3.60 -0.63
C LEU A 35 2.91 -3.97 -1.71
N GLY A 36 1.71 -3.39 -1.68
CA GLY A 36 0.68 -3.58 -2.71
C GLY A 36 1.17 -3.14 -4.09
N GLY A 37 1.81 -1.99 -4.20
CA GLY A 37 2.42 -1.51 -5.44
C GLY A 37 3.54 -2.44 -5.93
N GLY A 38 4.42 -2.90 -5.02
CA GLY A 38 5.48 -3.86 -5.36
C GLY A 38 4.94 -5.17 -5.92
N VAL A 39 3.92 -5.76 -5.28
CA VAL A 39 3.27 -6.99 -5.76
C VAL A 39 2.62 -6.78 -7.13
N ALA A 40 1.93 -5.66 -7.33
CA ALA A 40 1.33 -5.32 -8.62
C ALA A 40 2.40 -5.17 -9.73
N SER A 41 3.53 -4.52 -9.42
CA SER A 41 4.65 -4.40 -10.34
C SER A 41 5.20 -5.76 -10.76
N ILE A 42 5.42 -6.67 -9.79
CA ILE A 42 5.90 -8.03 -10.06
C ILE A 42 4.92 -8.78 -10.96
N ALA A 43 3.61 -8.71 -10.67
CA ALA A 43 2.59 -9.36 -11.48
C ALA A 43 2.62 -8.87 -12.93
N VAL A 44 2.74 -7.55 -13.13
CA VAL A 44 2.80 -6.95 -14.46
C VAL A 44 4.09 -7.36 -15.19
N GLN A 45 5.26 -7.25 -14.55
CA GLN A 45 6.53 -7.67 -15.15
C GLN A 45 6.52 -9.16 -15.51
N THR A 46 5.93 -10.00 -14.66
CA THR A 46 5.78 -11.44 -14.92
C THR A 46 4.94 -11.69 -16.18
N VAL A 47 3.83 -10.95 -16.34
CA VAL A 47 2.98 -11.06 -17.53
C VAL A 47 3.71 -10.55 -18.78
N LEU A 48 4.42 -9.43 -18.71
CA LEU A 48 5.20 -8.91 -19.84
C LEU A 48 6.30 -9.87 -20.27
N ALA A 49 7.06 -10.41 -19.31
CA ALA A 49 8.10 -11.40 -19.56
C ALA A 49 7.53 -12.66 -20.21
N HIS A 50 6.35 -13.12 -19.78
CA HIS A 50 5.66 -14.26 -20.39
C HIS A 50 5.30 -14.02 -21.86
N HIS A 51 5.04 -12.78 -22.26
CA HIS A 51 4.75 -12.39 -23.64
C HIS A 51 6.01 -12.01 -24.44
N GLY A 52 7.22 -12.19 -23.87
CA GLY A 52 8.48 -11.88 -24.53
C GLY A 52 8.86 -10.39 -24.52
N PHE A 53 8.14 -9.55 -23.77
CA PHE A 53 8.49 -8.14 -23.59
C PHE A 53 9.45 -7.99 -22.40
N GLY A 54 10.70 -7.64 -22.69
CA GLY A 54 11.65 -7.18 -21.68
C GLY A 54 11.60 -5.65 -21.57
N LEU A 55 11.36 -5.12 -20.37
CA LEU A 55 11.45 -3.68 -20.14
C LEU A 55 12.87 -3.34 -19.69
N PRO A 56 13.57 -2.41 -20.36
CA PRO A 56 14.91 -1.99 -19.92
C PRO A 56 14.90 -1.19 -18.59
N PHE A 57 13.72 -0.98 -17.99
CA PHE A 57 13.49 -0.10 -16.85
C PHE A 57 12.58 -0.73 -15.78
N ASP A 58 12.74 -2.02 -15.49
CA ASP A 58 11.93 -2.76 -14.48
C ASP A 58 11.90 -2.08 -13.10
N SER A 59 13.01 -1.45 -12.71
CA SER A 59 13.11 -0.69 -11.47
C SER A 59 12.24 0.57 -11.49
N LEU A 60 12.22 1.33 -12.60
CA LEU A 60 11.36 2.51 -12.75
C LEU A 60 9.89 2.13 -12.76
N LEU A 61 9.55 1.01 -13.41
CA LEU A 61 8.19 0.48 -13.37
C LEU A 61 7.77 0.19 -11.92
N THR A 62 8.63 -0.48 -11.16
CA THR A 62 8.35 -0.79 -9.75
C THR A 62 8.18 0.46 -8.90
N VAL A 63 9.02 1.47 -9.08
CA VAL A 63 8.87 2.76 -8.41
C VAL A 63 7.54 3.41 -8.78
N ALA A 64 7.16 3.41 -10.06
CA ALA A 64 5.89 3.97 -10.52
C ALA A 64 4.68 3.28 -9.88
N PHE A 65 4.70 1.94 -9.79
CA PHE A 65 3.64 1.18 -9.10
C PHE A 65 3.59 1.46 -7.61
N CYS A 66 4.73 1.52 -6.92
CA CYS A 66 4.78 1.85 -5.49
C CYS A 66 4.27 3.26 -5.20
N VAL A 67 4.69 4.25 -5.98
CA VAL A 67 4.25 5.64 -5.84
C VAL A 67 2.77 5.78 -6.22
N GLY A 68 2.33 5.12 -7.29
CA GLY A 68 0.93 5.11 -7.71
C GLY A 68 0.01 4.48 -6.65
N ALA A 69 0.41 3.34 -6.07
CA ALA A 69 -0.33 2.70 -4.98
C ALA A 69 -0.39 3.58 -3.73
N LEU A 70 0.67 4.32 -3.40
CA LEU A 70 0.66 5.31 -2.32
C LEU A 70 -0.30 6.45 -2.58
N ILE A 71 -0.24 7.06 -3.78
CA ILE A 71 -1.12 8.17 -4.16
C ILE A 71 -2.57 7.72 -4.12
N LEU A 72 -2.88 6.57 -4.73
CA LEU A 72 -4.23 6.00 -4.75
C LEU A 72 -4.70 5.67 -3.33
N GLY A 73 -3.85 5.03 -2.53
CA GLY A 73 -4.15 4.69 -1.14
C GLY A 73 -4.48 5.92 -0.30
N TYR A 74 -3.69 6.99 -0.41
CA TYR A 74 -3.97 8.25 0.28
C TYR A 74 -5.19 8.97 -0.27
N ALA A 75 -5.43 8.96 -1.58
CA ALA A 75 -6.62 9.53 -2.17
C ALA A 75 -7.89 8.83 -1.67
N VAL A 76 -7.89 7.50 -1.60
CA VAL A 76 -8.98 6.72 -1.01
C VAL A 76 -9.17 7.06 0.47
N LEU A 77 -8.08 7.16 1.24
CA LEU A 77 -8.17 7.56 2.65
C LEU A 77 -8.76 8.96 2.82
N ALA A 78 -8.42 9.90 1.94
CA ALA A 78 -8.95 11.25 1.96
C ALA A 78 -10.41 11.35 1.50
N LEU A 79 -10.88 10.43 0.64
CA LEU A 79 -12.28 10.36 0.18
C LEU A 79 -13.21 9.66 1.18
N VAL A 80 -12.67 8.85 2.08
CA VAL A 80 -13.43 8.10 3.10
C VAL A 80 -13.52 8.89 4.42
N ASP A 81 -12.86 10.04 4.50
CA ASP A 81 -13.07 11.06 5.55
C ASP A 81 -14.41 11.77 5.37
#